data_AF-U1NDI0-F1
#
_entry.id   AF-U1NDI0-F1
#
_cell.length_a   1.000
_cell.length_b   1.000
_cell.length_c   1.000
_cell.angle_alpha   90.00
_cell.angle_beta   90.00
_cell.angle_gamma   90.00
#
_symmetry.space_group_name_H-M   'P 1'
#
loop_
_entity.id
_entity.type
_entity.pdbx_description
1 polymer ?
#
loop_
_entity_poly.entity_id
_entity_poly.type
_entity_poly.pdbx_seq_one_letter_code
_entity_poly.pdbx_strand_id
1 'polypeptide(L)' 'MVSDKERLEEALRWLEEVKRLKQDEDRLYSNSFLQGYKQYIIPHEHHDMEDVSVEEVEQIIQRYERDLEDLETGKFQS' A
#
# COMPACT_ATOMS: atom_id res chain seq x y z
N MET A 1 11.22 -21.39 2.29
CA MET A 1 11.71 -20.06 1.87
C MET A 1 10.64 -19.49 0.98
N VAL A 2 10.01 -18.40 1.40
CA VAL A 2 9.04 -17.67 0.56
C VAL A 2 9.84 -17.04 -0.58
N SER A 3 9.41 -17.23 -1.82
CA SER A 3 10.08 -16.65 -2.98
C SER A 3 9.99 -15.12 -2.97
N ASP A 4 10.95 -14.43 -3.57
CA ASP A 4 10.91 -12.96 -3.64
C ASP A 4 9.67 -12.45 -4.39
N LYS A 5 9.14 -13.26 -5.32
CA LYS A 5 7.86 -13.03 -5.99
C LYS A 5 6.67 -13.04 -5.02
N GLU A 6 6.54 -14.07 -4.19
CA GLU A 6 5.43 -14.16 -3.21
C GLU A 6 5.45 -12.99 -2.22
N ARG A 7 6.64 -12.53 -1.82
CA ARG A 7 6.79 -11.35 -0.95
C ARG A 7 6.34 -10.05 -1.63
N LEU A 8 6.65 -9.90 -2.91
CA LEU A 8 6.23 -8.73 -3.70
C LEU A 8 4.72 -8.73 -3.94
N GLU A 9 4.13 -9.87 -4.26
CA GLU A 9 2.68 -10.02 -4.42
C GLU A 9 1.93 -9.72 -3.11
N GLU A 10 2.43 -10.21 -1.97
CA GLU A 10 1.86 -9.91 -0.65
C GLU A 10 1.98 -8.41 -0.32
N ALA A 11 3.13 -7.81 -0.59
CA ALA A 11 3.34 -6.37 -0.38
C ALA A 11 2.42 -5.53 -1.28
N LEU A 12 2.27 -5.88 -2.56
CA LEU A 12 1.36 -5.20 -3.50
C LEU A 12 -0.08 -5.24 -3.00
N ARG A 13 -0.55 -6.42 -2.58
CA ARG A 13 -1.90 -6.61 -2.05
C ARG A 13 -2.17 -5.70 -0.84
N TRP A 14 -1.18 -5.53 0.03
CA TRP A 14 -1.29 -4.64 1.18
C TRP A 14 -1.26 -3.17 0.79
N LEU A 15 -0.41 -2.77 -0.15
CA LEU A 15 -0.35 -1.40 -0.65
C LEU A 15 -1.68 -0.99 -1.32
N GLU A 16 -2.30 -1.90 -2.07
CA GLU A 16 -3.64 -1.69 -2.63
C GLU A 16 -4.71 -1.50 -1.55
N GLU A 17 -4.67 -2.29 -0.47
CA GLU A 17 -5.61 -2.13 0.65
C GLU A 17 -5.37 -0.81 1.39
N VAL A 18 -4.11 -0.41 1.62
CA VAL A 18 -3.77 0.90 2.21
C VAL A 18 -4.28 2.04 1.32
N LYS A 19 -4.08 1.95 0.00
CA LYS A 19 -4.60 2.94 -0.95
C LYS A 19 -6.13 3.03 -0.86
N ARG A 20 -6.83 1.89 -0.86
CA ARG A 20 -8.28 1.84 -0.72
C ARG A 20 -8.75 2.48 0.58
N LEU A 21 -8.10 2.15 1.69
CA LEU A 21 -8.43 2.66 3.02
C LEU A 21 -8.23 4.18 3.13
N LYS A 22 -7.14 4.72 2.58
CA LYS A 22 -6.87 6.16 2.53
C LYS A 22 -7.84 6.89 1.58
N GLN A 23 -8.26 6.28 0.48
CA GLN A 23 -9.28 6.86 -0.41
C GLN A 23 -10.68 6.86 0.22
N ASP A 24 -11.02 5.82 0.99
CA ASP A 24 -12.29 5.74 1.72
C ASP A 24 -12.25 6.57 3.02
N GLU A 25 -11.09 7.12 3.42
CA GLU A 25 -10.91 7.95 4.63
C GLU A 25 -11.83 9.17 4.63
N ASP A 26 -11.93 9.88 3.50
CA ASP A 26 -12.84 11.02 3.32
C ASP A 26 -14.32 10.61 3.47
N ARG A 27 -14.66 9.38 3.09
CA ARG A 27 -16.02 8.85 3.18
C ARG A 27 -16.32 8.31 4.58
N LEU A 28 -15.38 7.61 5.21
CA LEU A 28 -15.45 7.02 6.54
C LEU A 28 -15.49 8.10 7.64
N TYR A 29 -14.85 9.26 7.43
CA TYR A 29 -14.79 10.36 8.41
C TYR A 29 -15.54 11.62 8.02
N SER A 30 -16.51 11.51 7.11
CA SER A 30 -17.54 12.53 6.93
C SER A 30 -18.28 12.87 8.24
N ASN A 31 -18.25 11.97 9.23
CA ASN A 31 -18.75 12.19 10.58
C ASN A 31 -17.63 12.52 11.58
N SER A 32 -17.76 13.66 12.27
CA SER A 32 -16.81 14.16 13.28
C SER A 32 -16.53 13.17 14.43
N PHE A 33 -17.47 12.28 14.77
CA PHE A 33 -17.27 11.25 15.80
C PHE A 33 -16.22 10.22 15.38
N LEU A 34 -16.15 9.91 14.08
CA LEU A 34 -15.24 8.91 13.57
C LEU A 34 -13.82 9.50 13.40
N GLN A 35 -13.66 10.82 13.23
CA GLN A 35 -12.33 11.45 13.05
C GLN A 35 -11.32 11.09 14.15
N GLY A 36 -11.77 10.84 15.39
CA GLY A 36 -10.89 10.40 16.49
C GLY A 36 -10.29 9.00 16.31
N TYR A 37 -10.84 8.19 15.39
CA TYR A 37 -10.41 6.84 15.09
C TYR A 37 -9.56 6.73 13.82
N LYS A 38 -9.14 7.84 13.21
CA LYS A 38 -8.26 7.88 12.02
C LYS A 38 -7.01 7.00 12.15
N GLN A 39 -6.43 6.97 13.35
CA GLN A 39 -5.16 6.32 13.70
C GLN A 39 -5.24 4.78 13.72
N TYR A 40 -6.42 4.20 13.50
CA TYR A 40 -6.66 2.76 13.62
C TYR A 40 -7.03 2.10 12.29
N ILE A 41 -7.01 2.85 11.18
CA ILE A 41 -7.35 2.29 9.86
C ILE A 41 -6.23 1.42 9.34
N ILE A 42 -5.01 1.93 9.43
CA ILE A 42 -3.82 1.22 9.01
C ILE A 42 -3.42 0.32 10.19
N PRO A 43 -3.31 -1.00 9.98
CA PRO A 43 -2.82 -1.90 11.02
C PRO A 43 -1.51 -1.39 11.59
N HIS A 44 -1.31 -1.59 12.89
CA HIS A 44 -0.13 -1.07 13.60
C HIS A 44 1.20 -1.52 12.97
N GLU A 45 1.21 -2.69 12.33
CA GLU A 45 2.34 -3.25 11.59
C GLU A 45 2.76 -2.42 10.36
N HIS A 46 1.94 -1.45 9.96
CA HIS A 46 2.13 -0.59 8.79
C HIS A 46 1.97 0.90 9.12
N HIS A 47 2.11 1.27 10.39
CA HIS A 47 2.07 2.67 10.84
C HIS A 47 3.06 3.58 10.11
N ASP A 48 4.16 3.03 9.58
CA ASP A 48 5.10 3.75 8.71
C ASP A 48 4.44 4.35 7.44
N MET A 49 3.25 3.87 7.06
CA MET A 49 2.47 4.34 5.92
C MET A 49 1.41 5.39 6.31
N GLU A 50 1.26 5.76 7.58
CA GLU A 50 0.29 6.78 8.01
C GLU A 50 0.61 8.14 7.37
N ASP A 51 1.87 8.55 7.38
CA ASP A 51 2.34 9.83 6.84
C ASP A 51 2.47 9.84 5.30
N VAL A 52 2.33 8.69 4.65
CA VAL A 52 2.45 8.56 3.19
C VAL A 52 1.13 8.94 2.54
N SER A 53 1.16 9.87 1.59
CA SER A 53 -0.03 10.29 0.82
C SER A 53 -0.53 9.18 -0.11
N VAL A 54 -1.80 9.23 -0.51
CA VAL A 54 -2.38 8.30 -1.51
C VAL A 54 -1.56 8.28 -2.81
N GLU A 55 -1.05 9.44 -3.22
CA GLU A 55 -0.23 9.63 -4.42
C GLU A 55 1.14 8.96 -4.28
N GLU A 56 1.77 9.06 -3.11
CA GLU A 56 3.03 8.36 -2.82
C GLU A 56 2.82 6.84 -2.73
N VAL A 57 1.72 6.37 -2.12
CA VAL A 57 1.36 4.94 -2.12
C VAL A 57 1.19 4.42 -3.55
N GLU A 58 0.56 5.21 -4.42
CA GLU A 58 0.39 4.85 -5.84
C GLU A 58 1.73 4.76 -6.59
N GLN A 59 2.69 5.64 -6.29
CA GLN A 59 4.04 5.54 -6.85
C GLN A 59 4.79 4.29 -6.36
N ILE A 60 4.63 3.93 -5.09
CA ILE A 60 5.22 2.71 -4.52
C ILE A 60 4.64 1.47 -5.20
N ILE A 61 3.31 1.42 -5.41
CA ILE A 61 2.64 0.32 -6.13
C ILE A 61 3.22 0.17 -7.54
N GLN A 62 3.29 1.26 -8.31
CA GLN A 62 3.82 1.22 -9.69
C GLN A 62 5.27 0.72 -9.76
N ARG A 63 6.08 1.05 -8.75
CA ARG A 63 7.45 0.53 -8.65
C ARG A 63 7.45 -0.97 -8.39
N TYR A 64 6.62 -1.45 -7.47
CA TYR A 64 6.54 -2.87 -7.13
C TYR A 64 5.96 -3.71 -8.26
N GLU A 65 4.98 -3.18 -9.02
CA GLU A 65 4.47 -3.81 -10.23
C GLU A 65 5.57 -3.97 -11.28
N ARG A 66 6.42 -2.95 -11.46
CA ARG A 66 7.57 -3.02 -12.37
C ARG A 66 8.62 -4.02 -11.90
N ASP A 67 8.94 -4.03 -10.61
CA ASP A 67 9.89 -4.99 -10.03
C ASP A 67 9.37 -6.44 -10.19
N LEU A 68 8.05 -6.63 -10.08
CA LEU A 68 7.39 -7.92 -10.35
C LEU A 68 7.49 -8.31 -11.84
N GLU A 69 7.21 -7.37 -12.75
CA GLU A 69 7.32 -7.59 -14.20
C GLU A 69 8.77 -7.90 -14.61
N ASP A 70 9.76 -7.22 -14.03
CA ASP A 70 11.18 -7.46 -14.28
C ASP A 70 11.62 -8.85 -13.77
N LEU A 71 11.08 -9.28 -12.62
CA LEU A 71 11.29 -10.64 -12.08
C LEU A 71 10.66 -11.72 -12.95
N GLU A 72 9.45 -11.49 -13.47
CA GLU A 72 8.76 -12.44 -14.34
C GLU A 72 9.40 -12.55 -15.73
N THR A 73 9.89 -11.43 -16.27
CA THR A 73 10.53 -11.37 -17.58
C THR A 73 12.03 -11.65 -17.56
N GLY A 74 12.64 -11.71 -16.37
CA GLY A 74 14.08 -11.87 -16.18
C GLY A 74 14.91 -10.69 -16.71
N LYS A 75 14.27 -9.54 -16.98
CA LYS A 75 14.90 -8.34 -17.52
C LYS A 75 15.08 -7.32 -16.40
N PHE A 76 16.10 -7.49 -15.57
CA PHE A 76 16.55 -6.39 -14.72
C PHE A 76 17.11 -5.28 -15.63
N GLN A 77 16.39 -4.16 -15.78
CA GLN A 77 16.97 -2.98 -16.42
C GLN A 77 18.07 -2.43 -15.49
N SER A 78 19.34 -2.64 -15.90
CA SER A 78 20.52 -2.02 -15.29
C SER A 78 20.56 -0.51 -15.45
#